data_AF-A0A072P8G4-F1
#
_entry.id   AF-A0A072P8G4-F1
#
_cell.length_a   1.000
_cell.length_b   1.000
_cell.length_c   1.000
_cell.angle_alpha   90.00
_cell.angle_beta   90.00
_cell.angle_gamma   90.00
#
_symmetry.space_group_name_H-M   'P 1'
#
loop_
_entity.id
_entity.type
_entity.pdbx_description
1 polymer ?
#
loop_
_entity_poly.entity_id
_entity_poly.type
_entity_poly.pdbx_seq_one_letter_code
_entity_poly.pdbx_strand_id
1 'polypeptide(L)'
;MQNYLNLIYEEEREILPYCIATGVGIIPWSLVARGVLARPWNSERTLWEETDAYISALIDRESAADEAVVGRVEEVANKRGVPMAAIASAWVLTKGANHILGLSSIEESTRPLKR
;
A
#
# COMPACT_ATOMS: atom_id res chain seq x y z
N MET A 1 -7.07 3.34 -15.98
CA MET A 1 -5.77 3.93 -15.63
C MET A 1 -5.09 3.05 -14.60
N GLN A 2 -3.87 2.61 -14.91
CA GLN A 2 -3.05 1.82 -13.99
C GLN A 2 -2.01 2.74 -13.36
N ASN A 3 -2.19 3.08 -12.08
CA ASN A 3 -1.52 4.21 -11.44
C ASN A 3 -0.86 3.79 -10.12
N TYR A 4 0.11 4.56 -9.63
CA TYR A 4 0.84 4.22 -8.40
C TYR A 4 0.16 4.92 -7.23
N LEU A 5 -0.60 4.18 -6.42
CA LEU A 5 -1.40 4.75 -5.34
C LEU A 5 -1.30 3.87 -4.09
N ASN A 6 -0.86 4.48 -2.99
CA ASN A 6 -0.80 3.88 -1.67
C ASN A 6 -0.76 4.98 -0.59
N LEU A 7 -0.65 4.60 0.68
CA LEU A 7 -0.66 5.56 1.80
C LEU A 7 0.61 6.43 1.88
N ILE A 8 1.72 6.02 1.26
CA ILE A 8 2.96 6.80 1.20
C ILE A 8 2.93 7.75 0.00
N TYR A 9 2.34 7.32 -1.11
CA TYR A 9 2.28 8.09 -2.35
C TYR A 9 0.85 8.26 -2.86
N GLU A 10 0.38 9.51 -2.88
CA GLU A 10 -0.99 9.90 -3.19
C GLU A 10 -1.12 10.57 -4.57
N GLU A 11 -1.93 9.98 -5.45
CA GLU A 11 -2.29 10.59 -6.75
C GLU A 11 -3.69 11.25 -6.74
N GLU A 12 -4.18 11.60 -5.56
CA GLU A 12 -5.57 12.04 -5.37
C GLU A 12 -5.85 13.45 -5.92
N ARG A 13 -4.82 14.24 -6.18
CA ARG A 13 -4.97 15.65 -6.53
C ARG A 13 -5.40 15.87 -7.97
N GLU A 14 -4.90 15.05 -8.90
CA GLU A 14 -5.11 15.26 -10.33
C GLU A 14 -5.67 14.02 -11.01
N ILE A 15 -5.06 12.86 -10.78
CA ILE A 15 -5.37 11.63 -11.50
C ILE A 15 -6.71 11.04 -11.07
N LEU A 16 -6.97 10.95 -9.76
CA LEU A 16 -8.26 10.42 -9.28
C LEU A 16 -9.46 11.27 -9.74
N PRO A 17 -9.47 12.61 -9.58
CA PRO A 17 -10.56 13.44 -10.07
C PRO A 17 -10.76 13.33 -11.57
N TYR A 18 -9.68 13.29 -12.35
CA TYR A 18 -9.76 13.11 -13.81
C TYR A 18 -10.41 11.77 -14.17
N CYS A 19 -9.97 10.67 -13.55
CA CYS A 19 -10.51 9.34 -13.82
C CYS A 19 -12.00 9.27 -13.47
N ILE A 20 -12.39 9.84 -12.34
CA ILE A 20 -13.80 9.93 -11.92
C ILE A 20 -14.62 10.76 -12.91
N ALA A 21 -14.14 11.94 -13.31
CA ALA A 21 -14.85 12.85 -14.21
C ALA A 21 -15.02 12.28 -15.64
N THR A 22 -14.08 11.45 -16.09
CA THR A 22 -14.08 10.90 -17.46
C THR A 22 -14.62 9.47 -17.54
N GLY A 23 -14.95 8.84 -16.42
CA GLY A 23 -15.40 7.44 -16.36
C GLY A 23 -14.29 6.42 -16.62
N VAL A 24 -13.02 6.82 -16.54
CA VAL A 24 -11.88 5.91 -16.68
C VAL A 24 -11.72 5.10 -15.39
N GLY A 25 -11.78 3.76 -15.49
CA GLY A 25 -11.59 2.88 -14.34
C GLY A 25 -10.20 3.01 -13.71
N ILE A 26 -10.09 2.88 -12.39
CA ILE A 26 -8.85 3.07 -11.62
C ILE A 26 -8.33 1.71 -11.15
N ILE A 27 -7.10 1.36 -11.54
CA ILE A 27 -6.46 0.06 -11.29
C ILE A 27 -5.06 0.28 -10.68
N PRO A 28 -4.99 0.60 -9.38
CA PRO A 28 -3.73 0.97 -8.76
C PRO A 28 -2.85 -0.25 -8.54
N TRP A 29 -1.54 -0.06 -8.69
CA TRP A 29 -0.53 -1.05 -8.37
C TRP A 29 0.25 -0.64 -7.12
N SER A 30 0.85 -1.63 -6.44
CA SER A 30 1.68 -1.43 -5.25
C SER A 30 0.97 -0.78 -4.05
N LEU A 31 -0.19 -1.32 -3.68
CA LEU A 31 -1.04 -0.87 -2.57
C LEU A 31 -0.32 -0.85 -1.22
N VAL A 32 0.60 -1.79 -1.04
CA VAL A 32 1.41 -1.95 0.17
C VAL A 32 2.80 -1.32 0.05
N ALA A 33 2.99 -0.40 -0.91
CA ALA A 33 4.26 0.25 -1.18
C ALA A 33 5.42 -0.77 -1.28
N ARG A 34 5.23 -1.78 -2.13
CA ARG A 34 6.17 -2.89 -2.35
C ARG A 34 6.57 -3.66 -1.08
N GLY A 35 5.69 -3.69 -0.08
CA GLY A 35 5.87 -4.43 1.18
C GLY A 35 6.15 -3.55 2.39
N VAL A 36 6.47 -2.26 2.19
CA VAL A 36 6.78 -1.34 3.30
C VAL A 36 5.57 -1.13 4.22
N LEU A 37 4.35 -1.06 3.66
CA LEU A 37 3.11 -0.91 4.45
C LEU A 37 2.61 -2.25 5.02
N ALA A 38 3.33 -3.36 4.81
CA ALA A 38 2.94 -4.68 5.32
C ALA A 38 3.63 -5.05 6.64
N ARG A 39 4.60 -4.25 7.10
CA ARG A 39 5.45 -4.52 8.27
C ARG A 39 5.73 -3.24 9.08
N PRO A 40 6.04 -3.36 10.38
CA PRO A 40 6.49 -2.24 11.20
C PRO A 40 7.71 -1.54 10.58
N TRP A 41 7.82 -0.22 10.81
CA TRP A 41 8.89 0.58 10.20
C TRP A 41 10.27 0.00 10.50
N ASN A 42 10.58 -0.32 11.76
CA ASN A 42 11.89 -0.81 12.18
C ASN A 42 12.18 -2.29 11.90
N SER A 43 11.39 -2.94 11.06
CA SER A 43 11.63 -4.34 10.69
C SER A 43 12.90 -4.49 9.85
N GLU A 44 13.52 -5.68 9.91
CA GLU A 44 14.60 -6.04 9.01
C GLU A 44 14.17 -5.95 7.54
N ARG A 45 15.08 -5.50 6.69
CA ARG A 45 14.84 -5.42 5.26
C ARG A 45 14.79 -6.83 4.68
N THR A 46 13.84 -7.04 3.80
CA THR A 46 13.78 -8.26 2.99
C THR A 46 14.79 -8.22 1.85
N LEU A 47 15.24 -9.39 1.39
CA LEU A 47 16.05 -9.51 0.17
C LEU A 47 15.42 -8.78 -1.02
N TRP A 48 14.08 -8.79 -1.12
CA TRP A 48 13.35 -8.06 -2.14
C TRP A 48 13.53 -6.55 -2.01
N GLU A 49 13.48 -5.98 -0.81
CA GLU A 49 13.73 -4.54 -0.58
C GLU A 49 15.15 -4.13 -0.90
N GLU A 50 16.12 -5.00 -0.64
CA GLU A 50 17.52 -4.70 -0.89
C GLU A 50 17.89 -4.77 -2.38
N THR A 51 17.24 -5.66 -3.14
CA THR A 51 17.55 -5.91 -4.55
C THR A 51 16.72 -5.07 -5.51
N ASP A 52 15.60 -4.52 -5.05
CA ASP A 52 14.67 -3.76 -5.87
C ASP A 52 15.03 -2.28 -5.94
N ALA A 53 15.61 -1.88 -7.08
CA ALA A 53 16.01 -0.51 -7.34
C ALA A 53 14.86 0.52 -7.24
N TYR A 54 13.60 0.11 -7.42
CA TYR A 54 12.46 1.02 -7.30
C TYR A 54 12.07 1.32 -5.86
N ILE A 55 12.34 0.42 -4.91
CA ILE A 55 12.03 0.67 -3.49
C ILE A 55 12.85 1.84 -2.98
N SER A 56 14.17 1.82 -3.26
CA SER A 56 15.08 2.92 -2.90
C SER A 56 14.78 4.24 -3.63
N ALA A 57 14.10 4.21 -4.77
CA ALA A 57 13.73 5.41 -5.53
C ALA A 57 12.37 6.00 -5.13
N LEU A 58 11.45 5.17 -4.62
CA LEU A 58 10.06 5.56 -4.34
C LEU A 58 9.76 5.71 -2.84
N ILE A 59 10.60 5.15 -1.98
CA ILE A 59 10.40 5.15 -0.53
C ILE A 59 11.69 5.59 0.14
N ASP A 60 11.59 6.68 0.89
CA ASP A 60 12.72 7.20 1.64
C ASP A 60 12.64 6.67 3.07
N ARG A 61 13.57 5.75 3.39
CA ARG A 61 13.65 5.13 4.73
C ARG A 61 14.19 6.06 5.81
N GLU A 62 14.59 7.28 5.45
CA GLU A 62 14.97 8.36 6.36
C GLU A 62 13.86 9.43 6.46
N SER A 63 12.78 9.30 5.68
CA SER A 63 11.63 10.20 5.74
C SER A 63 10.83 9.99 7.02
N ALA A 64 10.81 11.03 7.86
CA ALA A 64 9.96 11.08 9.03
C ALA A 64 8.45 11.02 8.68
N ALA A 65 8.07 11.45 7.47
CA ALA A 65 6.68 11.36 7.01
C ALA A 65 6.30 9.91 6.70
N ASP A 66 7.17 9.17 6.00
CA ASP A 66 6.95 7.77 5.66
C ASP A 66 6.91 6.91 6.92
N GLU A 67 7.81 7.17 7.87
CA GLU A 67 7.80 6.54 9.20
C GLU A 67 6.47 6.78 9.93
N ALA A 68 5.99 8.03 9.96
CA ALA A 68 4.74 8.37 10.62
C ALA A 68 3.53 7.67 9.97
N VAL A 69 3.50 7.57 8.63
CA VAL A 69 2.44 6.87 7.90
C VAL A 69 2.46 5.38 8.23
N VAL A 70 3.62 4.73 8.17
CA VAL A 70 3.75 3.29 8.47
C VAL A 70 3.36 3.01 9.93
N GLY A 71 3.82 3.85 10.86
CA GLY A 71 3.44 3.74 12.28
C GLY A 71 1.94 3.89 12.51
N ARG A 72 1.27 4.77 11.75
CA ARG A 72 -0.20 4.92 11.83
C ARG A 72 -0.93 3.70 11.30
N VAL A 73 -0.44 3.10 10.22
CA VAL A 73 -0.99 1.83 9.68
C VAL A 73 -0.86 0.72 10.71
N GLU A 74 0.31 0.61 11.34
CA GLU A 74 0.57 -0.36 12.41
C GLU A 74 -0.38 -0.18 13.58
N GLU A 75 -0.56 1.05 14.07
CA GLU A 75 -1.48 1.36 15.16
C GLU A 75 -2.92 0.92 14.84
N VAL A 76 -3.40 1.22 13.64
CA VAL A 76 -4.76 0.86 13.20
C VAL A 76 -4.90 -0.66 13.01
N ALA A 77 -3.90 -1.31 12.45
CA ALA A 77 -3.85 -2.76 12.27
C ALA A 77 -3.94 -3.49 13.62
N ASN A 78 -3.16 -3.04 14.60
CA ASN A 78 -3.16 -3.56 15.97
C ASN A 78 -4.52 -3.37 16.65
N LYS A 79 -5.12 -2.17 16.56
CA LYS A 79 -6.45 -1.89 17.12
C LYS A 79 -7.55 -2.77 16.53
N ARG A 80 -7.43 -3.14 15.26
CA ARG A 80 -8.43 -3.95 14.53
C ARG A 80 -8.12 -5.46 14.55
N GLY A 81 -6.95 -5.86 15.01
CA GLY A 81 -6.53 -7.27 15.01
C GLY A 81 -6.44 -7.87 13.60
N VAL A 82 -5.96 -7.07 12.63
CA VAL A 82 -5.79 -7.47 11.22
C VAL A 82 -4.37 -7.16 10.74
N PRO A 83 -3.87 -7.81 9.67
CA PRO A 83 -2.56 -7.48 9.12
C PRO A 83 -2.48 -6.04 8.60
N MET A 84 -1.30 -5.41 8.70
CA MET A 84 -1.06 -4.06 8.17
C MET A 84 -1.37 -3.94 6.67
N ALA A 85 -1.01 -4.98 5.89
CA ALA A 85 -1.34 -5.07 4.47
C ALA A 85 -2.85 -4.96 4.21
N ALA A 86 -3.70 -5.52 5.07
CA ALA A 86 -5.14 -5.43 4.93
C ALA A 86 -5.64 -3.98 5.14
N ILE A 87 -5.03 -3.24 6.08
CA ILE A 87 -5.34 -1.81 6.29
C ILE A 87 -4.96 -0.99 5.05
N ALA A 88 -3.75 -1.17 4.53
CA ALA A 88 -3.28 -0.46 3.34
C ALA A 88 -4.15 -0.76 2.10
N SER A 89 -4.46 -2.04 1.86
CA SER A 89 -5.35 -2.45 0.75
C SER A 89 -6.78 -1.91 0.93
N ALA A 90 -7.32 -1.95 2.15
CA ALA A 90 -8.65 -1.43 2.44
C ALA A 90 -8.73 0.08 2.19
N TRP A 91 -7.69 0.84 2.54
CA TRP A 91 -7.65 2.28 2.26
C TRP A 91 -7.75 2.57 0.77
N VAL A 92 -7.00 1.84 -0.09
CA VAL A 92 -7.08 2.04 -1.55
C VAL A 92 -8.46 1.66 -2.09
N LEU A 93 -9.09 0.61 -1.55
CA LEU A 93 -10.46 0.23 -1.93
C LEU A 93 -11.47 1.35 -1.66
N THR A 94 -11.28 2.16 -0.62
CA THR A 94 -12.18 3.30 -0.34
C THR A 94 -12.16 4.37 -1.44
N LYS A 95 -11.16 4.34 -2.33
CA LYS A 95 -11.01 5.29 -3.45
C LYS A 95 -11.79 4.88 -4.71
N GLY A 96 -12.62 3.83 -4.63
CA GLY A 96 -13.39 3.32 -5.78
C GLY A 96 -12.54 2.57 -6.80
N ALA A 97 -11.36 2.10 -6.37
CA ALA A 97 -10.38 1.48 -7.23
C ALA A 97 -10.50 -0.06 -7.27
N ASN A 98 -10.27 -0.64 -8.45
CA ASN A 98 -10.18 -2.09 -8.66
C ASN A 98 -8.70 -2.49 -8.69
N HIS A 99 -8.15 -2.84 -7.53
CA HIS A 99 -6.71 -2.95 -7.36
C HIS A 99 -6.11 -4.30 -7.76
N ILE A 100 -4.79 -4.30 -7.98
CA ILE A 100 -3.99 -5.51 -8.16
C ILE A 100 -3.33 -5.87 -6.82
N LEU A 101 -3.67 -7.05 -6.28
CA LEU A 101 -3.02 -7.59 -5.08
C LEU A 101 -1.91 -8.56 -5.49
N GLY A 102 -0.67 -8.24 -5.13
CA GLY A 102 0.46 -9.16 -5.25
C GLY A 102 0.46 -10.17 -4.11
N LEU A 103 0.71 -11.43 -4.41
CA LEU A 103 0.81 -12.52 -3.43
C LEU A 103 2.15 -13.23 -3.61
N SER A 104 2.83 -13.48 -2.50
CA SER A 104 4.12 -14.17 -2.46
C SER A 104 4.00 -15.62 -1.97
N SER A 105 2.87 -15.96 -1.35
CA SER A 105 2.56 -17.33 -0.92
C SER A 105 1.08 -17.67 -1.09
N ILE A 106 0.76 -18.96 -1.14
CA ILE A 106 -0.62 -19.47 -1.19
C ILE A 106 -1.37 -19.13 0.10
N GLU A 107 -0.69 -19.13 1.24
CA GLU A 107 -1.29 -18.81 2.54
C GLU A 107 -1.80 -17.36 2.60
N GLU A 108 -1.13 -16.43 1.92
CA GLU A 108 -1.63 -15.05 1.78
C GLU A 108 -2.95 -14.98 0.98
N SER A 109 -3.15 -15.88 0.02
CA SER A 109 -4.38 -15.91 -0.80
C SER A 109 -5.64 -16.32 -0.02
N THR A 110 -5.45 -17.11 1.05
CA THR A 110 -6.55 -17.66 1.87
C THR A 110 -6.75 -16.88 3.16
N ARG A 111 -5.89 -15.90 3.46
CA ARG A 111 -5.99 -15.08 4.67
C ARG A 111 -7.24 -14.20 4.59
N PRO A 112 -8.21 -14.35 5.51
CA PRO A 112 -9.46 -13.61 5.41
C PRO A 112 -9.20 -12.12 5.56
N LEU A 113 -9.51 -11.36 4.51
CA LEU A 113 -9.74 -9.92 4.61
C LEU A 113 -11.04 -9.76 5.42
N LYS A 114 -10.92 -9.64 6.76
CA LYS A 114 -12.07 -9.38 7.62
C LYS A 114 -12.77 -8.12 7.12
N ARG A 115 -14.01 -8.28 6.62
CA ARG A 115 -14.91 -7.19 6.21
C ARG A 115 -15.42 -6.45 7.44
#